data_AF-A0A3S1L2S5-F1
#
_entry.id   AF-A0A3S1L2S5-F1
#
_cell.length_a   1.000
_cell.length_b   1.000
_cell.length_c   1.000
_cell.angle_alpha   90.00
_cell.angle_beta   90.00
_cell.angle_gamma   90.00
#
_symmetry.space_group_name_H-M   'P 1'
#
loop_
_entity.id
_entity.type
_entity.pdbx_description
1 polymer ?
#
loop_
_entity_poly.entity_id
_entity_poly.type
_entity_poly.pdbx_seq_one_letter_code
_entity_poly.pdbx_strand_id
1 'polypeptide(L)'
;MIADNVIPARETRSRGNYFRNAQNPACRLQLREFGRLSTLTSANIARLLFAAFLLLFTTSGCSIQLSPAYDQATYTSLSELNVKTETLFSSLSKGAESGEFQKYKPTYDQLIGGFSAARITTASRPVPSPSQRLLGVTHLQGVCGNDPTNCVNPTPHHLDNIVILLKAIRDKHQQGKLEAEVVNGFNGQSGFKGQYEIEMSRILVFETALQR
;
A
#
# COMPACT_ATOMS: atom_id res chain seq x y z
N MET A 1 -45.27 27.49 -20.43
CA MET A 1 -44.38 28.38 -19.67
C MET A 1 -43.60 27.51 -18.69
N ILE A 2 -42.47 26.98 -19.13
CA ILE A 2 -41.62 26.08 -18.33
C ILE A 2 -40.25 26.76 -18.32
N ALA A 3 -39.78 27.11 -17.14
CA ALA A 3 -38.53 27.83 -16.92
C ALA A 3 -37.36 26.85 -16.93
N ASP A 4 -36.45 27.06 -17.88
CA ASP A 4 -35.14 26.41 -17.96
C ASP A 4 -34.25 26.89 -16.81
N ASN A 5 -33.89 25.98 -15.89
CA ASN A 5 -32.87 26.24 -14.87
C ASN A 5 -31.56 25.57 -15.29
N VAL A 6 -30.75 26.34 -16.01
CA VAL A 6 -29.38 26.01 -16.38
C VAL A 6 -28.48 26.25 -15.16
N ILE A 7 -27.92 25.18 -14.60
CA ILE A 7 -26.92 25.25 -13.52
C ILE A 7 -25.54 25.51 -14.15
N PRO A 8 -24.83 26.61 -13.80
CA PRO A 8 -23.53 26.91 -14.37
C PRO A 8 -22.42 26.04 -13.75
N ALA A 9 -21.53 25.54 -14.59
CA ALA A 9 -20.31 24.84 -14.23
C ALA A 9 -19.40 25.75 -13.38
N ARG A 10 -19.12 25.34 -12.14
CA ARG A 10 -18.13 25.98 -11.28
C ARG A 10 -16.73 25.46 -11.63
N GLU A 11 -16.01 26.25 -12.41
CA GLU A 11 -14.60 26.08 -12.67
C GLU A 11 -13.79 26.42 -11.41
N THR A 12 -13.41 25.41 -10.63
CA THR A 12 -12.51 25.58 -9.49
C THR A 12 -11.08 25.74 -10.00
N ARG A 13 -10.75 27.00 -10.30
CA ARG A 13 -9.40 27.52 -10.53
C ARG A 13 -8.55 27.28 -9.28
N SER A 14 -7.89 26.13 -9.20
CA SER A 14 -6.87 25.86 -8.17
C SER A 14 -5.62 26.66 -8.48
N ARG A 15 -5.58 27.88 -7.93
CA ARG A 15 -4.36 28.64 -7.69
C ARG A 15 -3.65 28.01 -6.50
N GLY A 16 -2.57 27.26 -6.76
CA GLY A 16 -1.60 26.81 -5.76
C GLY A 16 -0.20 27.03 -6.32
N ASN A 17 0.28 28.27 -6.25
CA ASN A 17 1.37 28.65 -5.34
C ASN A 17 2.72 27.96 -5.65
N TYR A 18 3.51 28.69 -6.45
CA TYR A 18 4.92 28.99 -6.17
C TYR A 18 5.68 27.91 -5.39
N PHE A 19 6.20 26.90 -6.09
CA PHE A 19 7.50 26.34 -5.72
C PHE A 19 8.57 27.40 -5.98
N ARG A 20 8.70 28.34 -5.03
CA ARG A 20 9.92 29.11 -4.87
C ARG A 20 11.01 28.10 -4.50
N ASN A 21 11.89 27.88 -5.46
CA ASN A 21 13.21 27.33 -5.29
C ASN A 21 13.92 28.15 -4.18
N ALA A 22 13.85 27.68 -2.94
CA ALA A 22 14.67 28.20 -1.86
C ALA A 22 16.09 27.65 -2.07
N GLN A 23 16.81 28.28 -3.00
CA GLN A 23 18.26 28.25 -3.05
C GLN A 23 18.77 28.79 -1.72
N ASN A 24 19.11 27.85 -0.85
CA ASN A 24 19.69 28.09 0.46
C ASN A 24 21.09 28.70 0.24
N PRO A 25 21.37 29.96 0.62
CA PRO A 25 22.66 30.61 0.37
C PRO A 25 23.76 30.19 1.37
N ALA A 26 23.52 29.18 2.21
CA ALA A 26 24.46 28.73 3.24
C ALA A 26 25.53 27.74 2.75
N CYS A 27 25.55 27.37 1.47
CA CYS A 27 26.63 26.56 0.88
C CYS A 27 27.59 27.40 0.04
N ARG A 28 27.99 28.56 0.58
CA ARG A 28 29.14 29.34 0.13
C ARG A 28 30.31 29.06 1.07
N LEU A 29 30.63 27.78 1.27
CA LEU A 29 31.87 27.39 1.91
C LEU A 29 33.00 27.73 0.95
N GLN A 30 33.87 28.61 1.42
CA GLN A 30 35.02 29.12 0.72
C GLN A 30 35.93 27.99 0.27
N LEU A 31 35.98 27.76 -1.05
CA LEU A 31 37.15 27.18 -1.72
C LEU A 31 38.21 28.28 -1.84
N ARG A 32 38.78 28.68 -0.71
CA ARG A 32 40.08 29.36 -0.66
C ARG A 32 40.96 28.52 0.26
N GLU A 33 42.16 28.23 -0.21
CA GLU A 33 43.20 27.35 0.38
C GLU A 33 43.31 25.93 -0.21
N PHE A 34 43.23 25.79 -1.54
CA PHE A 34 44.02 24.78 -2.26
C PHE A 34 45.41 25.38 -2.58
N GLY A 35 46.14 25.76 -1.54
CA GLY A 35 47.50 26.26 -1.62
C GLY A 35 48.37 25.48 -0.66
N ARG A 36 49.27 24.65 -1.19
CA ARG A 36 50.26 23.80 -0.50
C ARG A 36 49.76 22.40 -0.09
N LEU A 37 49.65 21.52 -1.08
CA LEU A 37 49.83 20.07 -0.87
C LEU A 37 50.77 19.47 -1.93
N SER A 38 51.87 20.17 -2.20
CA SER A 38 52.99 19.67 -2.98
C SER A 38 54.03 19.07 -2.03
N THR A 39 53.85 17.76 -1.73
CA THR A 39 54.86 16.74 -1.33
C THR A 39 54.23 15.59 -0.52
N LEU A 40 53.02 15.15 -0.87
CA LEU A 40 52.61 13.79 -0.48
C LEU A 40 53.24 12.80 -1.46
N THR A 41 54.22 12.06 -0.95
CA THR A 41 54.87 10.93 -1.64
C THR A 41 53.80 9.95 -2.16
N SER A 42 54.01 9.41 -3.36
CA SER A 42 53.05 8.52 -4.06
C SER A 42 52.56 7.33 -3.21
N ALA A 43 53.36 6.89 -2.25
CA ALA A 43 53.02 5.83 -1.30
C ALA A 43 51.84 6.17 -0.35
N ASN A 44 51.67 7.44 0.02
CA ASN A 44 50.60 7.85 0.95
C ASN A 44 49.23 7.97 0.26
N ILE A 45 49.22 8.33 -1.03
CA ILE A 45 47.99 8.38 -1.84
C ILE A 45 47.44 6.97 -2.07
N ALA A 46 48.32 5.99 -2.39
CA ALA A 46 47.92 4.60 -2.56
C ALA A 46 47.28 4.00 -1.30
N ARG A 47 47.81 4.34 -0.11
CA ARG A 47 47.24 3.90 1.18
C ARG A 47 45.88 4.52 1.49
N LEU A 48 45.70 5.80 1.20
CA LEU A 48 44.40 6.48 1.38
C LEU A 48 43.33 5.94 0.43
N LEU A 49 43.69 5.69 -0.83
CA LEU A 49 42.77 5.07 -1.80
C LEU A 49 42.41 3.65 -1.39
N PHE A 50 43.38 2.85 -0.93
CA PHE A 50 43.13 1.49 -0.45
C PHE A 50 42.23 1.47 0.80
N ALA A 51 42.46 2.39 1.75
CA ALA A 51 41.62 2.50 2.94
C ALA A 51 40.19 2.97 2.61
N ALA A 52 40.03 3.92 1.68
CA ALA A 52 38.72 4.33 1.19
C ALA A 52 37.99 3.20 0.45
N PHE A 53 38.71 2.37 -0.30
CA PHE A 53 38.15 1.22 -1.00
C PHE A 53 37.69 0.13 -0.01
N LEU A 54 38.50 -0.15 1.02
CA LEU A 54 38.11 -1.05 2.12
C LEU A 54 36.87 -0.54 2.85
N LEU A 55 36.78 0.77 3.11
CA LEU A 55 35.61 1.37 3.76
C LEU A 55 34.34 1.18 2.91
N LEU A 56 34.41 1.44 1.59
CA LEU A 56 33.30 1.24 0.67
C LEU A 56 32.88 -0.24 0.55
N PHE A 57 33.83 -1.17 0.63
CA PHE A 57 33.53 -2.61 0.66
C PHE A 57 32.85 -3.05 1.95
N THR A 58 33.14 -2.40 3.08
CA THR A 58 32.49 -2.75 4.36
C THR A 58 31.06 -2.21 4.49
N THR A 59 30.67 -1.18 3.73
CA THR A 59 29.33 -0.58 3.81
C THR A 59 28.34 -1.12 2.76
N SER A 60 28.80 -1.84 1.73
CA SER A 60 27.93 -2.38 0.68
C SER A 60 27.11 -3.62 1.08
N GLY A 61 27.39 -4.23 2.24
CA GLY A 61 26.73 -5.47 2.69
C GLY A 61 25.58 -5.32 3.69
N CYS A 62 25.33 -4.12 4.24
CA CYS A 62 24.29 -3.92 5.25
C CYS A 62 22.91 -3.68 4.60
N SER A 63 22.31 -4.72 4.01
CA SER A 63 20.89 -4.67 3.64
C SER A 63 20.04 -4.84 4.91
N ILE A 64 19.53 -3.74 5.46
CA ILE A 64 18.62 -3.77 6.60
C ILE A 64 17.22 -4.11 6.08
N GLN A 65 16.78 -5.34 6.33
CA GLN A 65 15.43 -5.75 6.01
C GLN A 65 14.45 -5.18 7.05
N LEU A 66 13.66 -4.20 6.62
CA LEU A 66 12.66 -3.51 7.45
C LEU A 66 11.23 -4.05 7.26
N SER A 67 11.02 -4.94 6.31
CA SER A 67 9.72 -5.53 6.02
C SER A 67 9.78 -7.06 6.12
N PRO A 68 8.65 -7.74 6.31
CA PRO A 68 8.59 -9.20 6.19
C PRO A 68 9.14 -9.68 4.85
N ALA A 69 9.60 -10.93 4.80
CA ALA A 69 10.05 -11.54 3.55
C ALA A 69 8.88 -11.68 2.55
N TYR A 70 9.17 -11.41 1.28
CA TYR A 70 8.23 -11.64 0.18
C TYR A 70 7.95 -13.13 0.00
N ASP A 71 6.69 -13.46 -0.25
CA ASP A 71 6.26 -14.80 -0.63
C ASP A 71 5.47 -14.75 -1.94
N GLN A 72 6.10 -15.25 -3.00
CA GLN A 72 5.52 -15.32 -4.33
C GLN A 72 4.21 -16.13 -4.37
N ALA A 73 4.11 -17.20 -3.57
CA ALA A 73 2.90 -18.02 -3.53
C ALA A 73 1.72 -17.23 -2.97
N THR A 74 1.93 -16.47 -1.90
CA THR A 74 0.93 -15.55 -1.35
C THR A 74 0.51 -14.50 -2.37
N TYR A 75 1.47 -13.83 -3.05
CA TYR A 75 1.13 -12.80 -4.04
C TYR A 75 0.30 -13.35 -5.21
N THR A 76 0.70 -14.50 -5.75
CA THR A 76 -0.05 -15.17 -6.82
C THR A 76 -1.47 -15.54 -6.35
N SER A 77 -1.60 -16.13 -5.16
CA SER A 77 -2.92 -16.47 -4.59
C SER A 77 -3.80 -15.25 -4.39
N LEU A 78 -3.25 -14.12 -3.94
CA LEU A 78 -3.97 -12.86 -3.78
C LEU A 78 -4.43 -12.30 -5.12
N SER A 79 -3.60 -12.39 -6.16
CA SER A 79 -3.94 -11.97 -7.52
C SER A 79 -5.09 -12.80 -8.10
N GLU A 80 -5.06 -14.12 -7.92
CA GLU A 80 -6.14 -15.02 -8.36
C GLU A 80 -7.46 -14.76 -7.63
N LEU A 81 -7.41 -14.56 -6.30
CA LEU A 81 -8.58 -14.18 -5.50
C LEU A 81 -9.13 -12.84 -5.95
N ASN A 82 -8.27 -11.90 -6.34
CA ASN A 82 -8.68 -10.62 -6.85
C ASN A 82 -9.48 -10.74 -8.15
N VAL A 83 -8.96 -11.49 -9.12
CA VAL A 83 -9.66 -11.74 -10.39
C VAL A 83 -11.04 -12.39 -10.16
N LYS A 84 -11.11 -13.39 -9.27
CA LYS A 84 -12.39 -14.04 -8.92
C LYS A 84 -13.37 -13.08 -8.26
N THR A 85 -12.89 -12.18 -7.40
CA THR A 85 -13.73 -11.20 -6.71
C THR A 85 -14.27 -10.15 -7.66
N GLU A 86 -13.44 -9.63 -8.57
CA GLU A 86 -13.89 -8.73 -9.63
C GLU A 86 -14.90 -9.39 -10.57
N THR A 87 -14.72 -10.69 -10.86
CA THR A 87 -15.69 -11.48 -11.64
C THR A 87 -17.03 -11.59 -10.90
N LEU A 88 -16.99 -11.81 -9.58
CA LEU A 88 -18.20 -11.82 -8.74
C LEU A 88 -18.89 -10.46 -8.76
N PHE A 89 -18.15 -9.35 -8.58
CA PHE A 89 -18.73 -8.01 -8.64
C PHE A 89 -19.34 -7.68 -10.00
N SER A 90 -18.69 -8.08 -11.09
CA SER A 90 -19.24 -7.92 -12.43
C SER A 90 -20.58 -8.66 -12.57
N SER A 91 -20.65 -9.89 -12.06
CA SER A 91 -21.85 -10.73 -12.09
C SER A 91 -23.00 -10.14 -11.25
N LEU A 92 -22.69 -9.45 -10.16
CA LEU A 92 -23.64 -8.82 -9.24
C LEU A 92 -23.88 -7.33 -9.55
N SER A 93 -23.32 -6.80 -10.64
CA SER A 93 -23.35 -5.35 -10.95
C SER A 93 -24.76 -4.80 -11.13
N LYS A 94 -25.75 -5.64 -11.46
CA LYS A 94 -27.16 -5.24 -11.55
C LYS A 94 -27.95 -5.48 -10.26
N GLY A 95 -27.27 -5.81 -9.16
CA GLY A 95 -27.87 -6.40 -7.97
C GLY A 95 -28.13 -7.90 -8.16
N ALA A 96 -28.70 -8.53 -7.14
CA ALA A 96 -29.12 -9.92 -7.19
C ALA A 96 -30.29 -10.19 -6.23
N GLU A 97 -31.17 -11.09 -6.64
CA GLU A 97 -32.33 -11.49 -5.84
C GLU A 97 -32.00 -12.64 -4.87
N SER A 98 -32.80 -12.82 -3.82
CA SER A 98 -32.58 -13.90 -2.83
C SER A 98 -32.62 -15.29 -3.46
N GLY A 99 -33.42 -15.51 -4.51
CA GLY A 99 -33.52 -16.77 -5.24
C GLY A 99 -32.22 -17.17 -5.96
N GLU A 100 -31.37 -16.19 -6.30
CA GLU A 100 -30.09 -16.44 -6.96
C GLU A 100 -28.97 -16.78 -5.96
N PHE A 101 -29.17 -16.55 -4.66
CA PHE A 101 -28.13 -16.71 -3.65
C PHE A 101 -27.44 -18.08 -3.69
N GLN A 102 -28.21 -19.15 -3.86
CA GLN A 102 -27.66 -20.52 -3.88
C GLN A 102 -26.66 -20.73 -5.03
N LYS A 103 -26.83 -20.04 -6.16
CA LYS A 103 -25.89 -20.06 -7.28
C LYS A 103 -24.54 -19.45 -6.91
N TYR A 104 -24.53 -18.39 -6.11
CA TYR A 104 -23.33 -17.64 -5.75
C TYR A 104 -22.70 -18.06 -4.41
N LYS A 105 -23.43 -18.82 -3.58
CA LYS A 105 -22.96 -19.30 -2.28
C LYS A 105 -21.57 -19.98 -2.35
N PRO A 106 -21.29 -20.91 -3.29
CA PRO A 106 -19.97 -21.52 -3.39
C PRO A 106 -18.85 -20.51 -3.65
N THR A 107 -19.13 -19.49 -4.48
CA THR A 107 -18.17 -18.42 -4.78
C THR A 107 -17.90 -17.56 -3.55
N TYR A 108 -18.93 -17.18 -2.78
CA TYR A 108 -18.72 -16.47 -1.52
C TYR A 108 -17.88 -17.27 -0.54
N ASP A 109 -18.21 -18.55 -0.34
CA ASP A 109 -17.50 -19.42 0.60
C ASP A 109 -16.03 -19.58 0.19
N GLN A 110 -15.76 -19.75 -1.11
CA GLN A 110 -14.40 -19.82 -1.66
C GLN A 110 -13.62 -18.52 -1.43
N LEU A 111 -14.20 -17.36 -1.73
CA LEU A 111 -13.52 -16.07 -1.59
C LEU A 111 -13.27 -15.73 -0.12
N ILE A 112 -14.28 -15.89 0.75
CA ILE A 112 -14.15 -15.64 2.19
C ILE A 112 -13.08 -16.55 2.80
N GLY A 113 -13.11 -17.84 2.47
CA GLY A 113 -12.10 -18.80 2.92
C GLY A 113 -10.70 -18.46 2.40
N GLY A 114 -10.57 -18.15 1.12
CA GLY A 114 -9.32 -17.80 0.47
C GLY A 114 -8.65 -16.56 1.07
N PHE A 115 -9.39 -15.46 1.23
CA PHE A 115 -8.85 -14.26 1.87
C PHE A 115 -8.56 -14.47 3.37
N SER A 116 -9.36 -15.27 4.08
CA SER A 116 -9.07 -15.63 5.47
C SER A 116 -7.78 -16.44 5.60
N ALA A 117 -7.54 -17.38 4.69
CA ALA A 117 -6.29 -18.15 4.64
C ALA A 117 -5.10 -17.22 4.35
N ALA A 118 -5.22 -16.35 3.34
CA ALA A 118 -4.19 -15.35 3.04
C ALA A 118 -3.90 -14.42 4.23
N ARG A 119 -4.93 -14.02 4.98
CA ARG A 119 -4.77 -13.23 6.22
C ARG A 119 -3.92 -13.96 7.25
N ILE A 120 -4.21 -15.24 7.51
CA ILE A 120 -3.45 -16.06 8.46
C ILE A 120 -1.99 -16.19 8.01
N THR A 121 -1.76 -16.52 6.74
CA THR A 121 -0.42 -16.64 6.16
C THR A 121 0.37 -15.34 6.31
N THR A 122 -0.21 -14.21 5.92
CA THR A 122 0.45 -12.89 5.99
C THR A 122 0.67 -12.40 7.42
N ALA A 123 -0.23 -12.73 8.36
CA ALA A 123 -0.09 -12.41 9.78
C ALA A 123 1.00 -13.26 10.46
N SER A 124 1.23 -14.49 9.99
CA SER A 124 2.26 -15.38 10.53
C SER A 124 3.70 -14.99 10.15
N ARG A 125 3.87 -14.02 9.25
CA ARG A 125 5.20 -13.62 8.78
C ARG A 125 6.00 -12.96 9.91
N PRO A 126 7.27 -13.36 10.11
CA PRO A 126 8.11 -12.71 11.12
C PRO A 126 8.41 -11.27 10.71
N VAL A 127 8.15 -10.33 11.63
CA VAL A 127 8.57 -8.93 11.47
C VAL A 127 10.01 -8.78 11.95
N PRO A 128 10.93 -8.24 11.13
CA PRO A 128 12.33 -8.05 11.52
C PRO A 128 12.51 -7.21 12.79
N SER A 129 13.50 -7.55 13.61
CA SER A 129 13.79 -6.86 14.87
C SER A 129 14.09 -5.35 14.72
N PRO A 130 14.75 -4.87 13.64
CA PRO A 130 14.93 -3.42 13.44
C PRO A 130 13.60 -2.68 13.27
N SER A 131 12.62 -3.27 12.58
CA SER A 131 11.27 -2.70 12.40
C SER A 131 10.52 -2.63 13.72
N GLN A 132 10.62 -3.69 14.54
CA GLN A 132 10.01 -3.71 15.88
C GLN A 132 10.58 -2.60 16.77
N ARG A 133 11.89 -2.31 16.65
CA ARG A 133 12.53 -1.20 17.38
C ARG A 133 12.04 0.17 16.91
N LEU A 134 11.81 0.35 15.61
CA LEU A 134 11.28 1.59 15.05
C LEU A 134 9.86 1.90 15.57
N LEU A 135 9.04 0.88 15.82
CA LEU A 135 7.72 1.04 16.43
C LEU A 135 7.75 1.58 17.87
N GLY A 136 8.88 1.42 18.57
CA GLY A 136 9.09 1.96 19.92
C GLY A 136 9.44 3.45 19.96
N VAL A 137 9.68 4.09 18.80
CA VAL A 137 10.03 5.52 18.73
C VAL A 137 8.74 6.35 18.79
N THR A 138 8.62 7.20 19.81
CA THR A 138 7.44 8.04 20.10
C THR A 138 6.97 8.88 18.92
N HIS A 139 7.88 9.35 18.06
CA HIS A 139 7.52 10.13 16.87
C HIS A 139 6.87 9.29 15.75
N LEU A 140 7.14 7.98 15.70
CA LEU A 140 6.53 7.07 14.73
C LEU A 140 5.18 6.51 15.23
N GLN A 141 4.96 6.47 16.54
CA GLN A 141 3.65 6.13 17.12
C GLN A 141 2.55 7.11 16.66
N GLY A 142 2.88 8.40 16.52
CA GLY A 142 1.93 9.39 15.98
C GLY A 142 1.55 9.16 14.51
N VAL A 143 2.40 8.46 13.74
CA VAL A 143 2.16 8.14 12.32
C VAL A 143 1.44 6.79 12.17
N CYS A 144 1.84 5.80 12.97
CA CYS A 144 1.30 4.45 12.96
C CYS A 144 -0.03 4.32 13.73
N GLY A 145 -0.40 5.32 14.53
CA GLY A 145 -1.60 5.30 15.36
C GLY A 145 -1.54 4.25 16.47
N ASN A 146 -2.72 3.78 16.89
CA ASN A 146 -2.86 2.86 18.04
C ASN A 146 -2.47 1.41 17.74
N ASP A 147 -2.24 1.06 16.46
CA ASP A 147 -1.82 -0.27 16.06
C ASP A 147 -0.47 -0.21 15.32
N PRO A 148 0.64 -0.25 16.07
CA PRO A 148 1.97 -0.22 15.47
C PRO A 148 2.25 -1.46 14.61
N THR A 149 1.55 -2.57 14.81
CA THR A 149 1.78 -3.79 14.03
C THR A 149 1.26 -3.66 12.60
N ASN A 150 0.14 -2.95 12.39
CA ASN A 150 -0.37 -2.63 11.06
C ASN A 150 0.56 -1.69 10.28
N CYS A 151 1.42 -0.94 10.96
CA CYS A 151 2.34 0.00 10.30
C CYS A 151 3.47 -0.72 9.55
N VAL A 152 3.94 -1.85 10.10
CA VAL A 152 5.03 -2.66 9.53
C VAL A 152 4.54 -3.82 8.67
N ASN A 153 3.30 -4.26 8.89
CA ASN A 153 2.64 -5.29 8.12
C ASN A 153 1.13 -4.98 8.00
N PRO A 154 0.73 -4.07 7.09
CA PRO A 154 -0.68 -3.67 6.94
C PRO A 154 -1.55 -4.73 6.26
N THR A 155 -0.95 -5.68 5.52
CA THR A 155 -1.68 -6.66 4.70
C THR A 155 -2.75 -7.43 5.49
N PRO A 156 -2.48 -8.02 6.67
CA PRO A 156 -3.48 -8.77 7.42
C PRO A 156 -4.70 -7.94 7.82
N HIS A 157 -4.51 -6.66 8.14
CA HIS A 157 -5.61 -5.76 8.49
C HIS A 157 -6.53 -5.50 7.29
N HIS A 158 -5.96 -5.18 6.13
CA HIS A 158 -6.74 -4.97 4.91
C HIS A 158 -7.45 -6.25 4.43
N LEU A 159 -6.82 -7.41 4.60
CA LEU A 159 -7.46 -8.70 4.31
C LEU A 159 -8.64 -8.99 5.23
N ASP A 160 -8.56 -8.61 6.51
CA ASP A 160 -9.68 -8.72 7.44
C ASP A 160 -10.87 -7.86 7.01
N ASN A 161 -10.60 -6.62 6.58
CA ASN A 161 -11.63 -5.73 6.04
C ASN A 161 -12.31 -6.31 4.78
N ILE A 162 -11.54 -6.92 3.87
CA ILE A 162 -12.09 -7.64 2.71
C ILE A 162 -12.98 -8.80 3.15
N VAL A 163 -12.57 -9.60 4.14
CA VAL A 163 -13.37 -10.72 4.65
C VAL A 163 -14.68 -10.23 5.27
N ILE A 164 -14.65 -9.15 6.05
CA ILE A 164 -15.84 -8.52 6.64
C ILE A 164 -16.78 -8.03 5.52
N LEU A 165 -16.22 -7.36 4.51
CA LEU A 165 -16.96 -6.84 3.37
C LEU A 165 -17.63 -7.97 2.55
N LEU A 166 -16.90 -9.04 2.24
CA LEU A 166 -17.44 -10.19 1.50
C LEU A 166 -18.57 -10.90 2.27
N LYS A 167 -18.44 -11.03 3.60
CA LYS A 167 -19.52 -11.53 4.46
C LYS A 167 -20.74 -10.62 4.40
N ALA A 168 -20.54 -9.30 4.47
CA ALA A 168 -21.64 -8.34 4.39
C ALA A 168 -22.39 -8.42 3.05
N ILE A 169 -21.68 -8.55 1.92
CA ILE A 169 -22.30 -8.75 0.60
C ILE A 169 -23.10 -10.06 0.59
N ARG A 170 -22.49 -11.16 1.03
CA ARG A 170 -23.13 -12.49 1.07
C ARG A 170 -24.43 -12.43 1.87
N ASP A 171 -24.38 -11.84 3.05
CA ASP A 171 -25.53 -11.76 3.96
C ASP A 171 -26.64 -10.85 3.37
N LYS A 172 -26.29 -9.75 2.70
CA LYS A 172 -27.24 -8.90 1.96
C LYS A 172 -27.88 -9.62 0.78
N HIS A 173 -27.11 -10.39 0.02
CA HIS A 173 -27.60 -11.21 -1.08
C HIS A 173 -28.58 -12.27 -0.57
N GLN A 174 -28.22 -12.99 0.50
CA GLN A 174 -29.09 -13.99 1.12
C GLN A 174 -30.43 -13.39 1.57
N GLN A 175 -30.42 -12.14 2.03
CA GLN A 175 -31.63 -11.41 2.42
C GLN A 175 -32.43 -10.85 1.24
N GLY A 176 -31.94 -10.96 0.00
CA GLY A 176 -32.55 -10.34 -1.18
C GLY A 176 -32.46 -8.81 -1.18
N LYS A 177 -31.49 -8.24 -0.46
CA LYS A 177 -31.29 -6.79 -0.31
C LYS A 177 -30.01 -6.31 -0.98
N LEU A 178 -29.56 -7.03 -2.01
CA LEU A 178 -28.36 -6.68 -2.75
C LEU A 178 -28.72 -5.90 -4.01
N GLU A 179 -28.94 -4.60 -3.84
CA GLU A 179 -29.28 -3.68 -4.93
C GLU A 179 -28.03 -3.28 -5.73
N ALA A 180 -28.21 -2.94 -7.01
CA ALA A 180 -27.12 -2.49 -7.89
C ALA A 180 -26.33 -1.30 -7.31
N GLU A 181 -27.03 -0.36 -6.67
CA GLU A 181 -26.44 0.81 -6.03
C GLU A 181 -25.56 0.43 -4.83
N VAL A 182 -25.96 -0.59 -4.05
CA VAL A 182 -25.17 -1.09 -2.92
C VAL A 182 -23.90 -1.80 -3.39
N VAL A 183 -23.97 -2.51 -4.52
CA VAL A 183 -22.82 -3.20 -5.11
C VAL A 183 -21.83 -2.20 -5.71
N ASN A 184 -22.28 -1.32 -6.60
CA ASN A 184 -21.41 -0.42 -7.36
C ASN A 184 -21.13 0.91 -6.67
N GLY A 185 -22.04 1.39 -5.82
CA GLY A 185 -22.02 2.74 -5.27
C GLY A 185 -22.40 3.82 -6.29
N PHE A 186 -22.42 5.07 -5.82
CA PHE A 186 -22.61 6.23 -6.69
C PHE A 186 -21.30 6.54 -7.44
N ASN A 187 -21.33 6.56 -8.77
CA ASN A 187 -20.15 6.76 -9.63
C ASN A 187 -19.01 5.75 -9.36
N GLY A 188 -19.34 4.53 -8.94
CA GLY A 188 -18.32 3.53 -8.58
C GLY A 188 -17.69 3.74 -7.19
N GLN A 189 -18.14 4.75 -6.44
CA GLN A 189 -17.60 5.13 -5.13
C GLN A 189 -18.59 4.79 -4.01
N SER A 190 -18.08 4.33 -2.87
CA SER A 190 -18.84 3.99 -1.65
C SER A 190 -19.61 2.66 -1.66
N GLY A 191 -19.76 2.00 -2.81
CA GLY A 191 -20.31 0.65 -2.91
C GLY A 191 -19.35 -0.41 -2.38
N PHE A 192 -19.85 -1.64 -2.24
CA PHE A 192 -19.02 -2.77 -1.84
C PHE A 192 -17.82 -2.98 -2.77
N LYS A 193 -18.00 -2.80 -4.08
CA LYS A 193 -16.91 -2.90 -5.05
C LYS A 193 -15.82 -1.85 -4.79
N GLY A 194 -16.20 -0.58 -4.65
CA GLY A 194 -15.22 0.49 -4.43
C GLY A 194 -14.46 0.34 -3.11
N GLN A 195 -15.13 -0.09 -2.03
CA GLN A 195 -14.46 -0.40 -0.77
C GLN A 195 -13.48 -1.57 -0.90
N TYR A 196 -13.86 -2.62 -1.63
CA TYR A 196 -12.99 -3.74 -1.93
C TYR A 196 -11.74 -3.32 -2.73
N GLU A 197 -11.90 -2.54 -3.80
CA GLU A 197 -10.79 -2.07 -4.64
C GLU A 197 -9.79 -1.23 -3.84
N ILE A 198 -10.28 -0.40 -2.91
CA ILE A 198 -9.43 0.38 -2.00
C ILE A 198 -8.58 -0.55 -1.13
N GLU A 199 -9.20 -1.51 -0.44
CA GLU A 199 -8.46 -2.43 0.44
C GLU A 199 -7.50 -3.33 -0.36
N MET A 200 -7.93 -3.84 -1.51
CA MET A 200 -7.10 -4.70 -2.35
C MET A 200 -5.93 -3.94 -2.97
N SER A 201 -6.11 -2.68 -3.38
CA SER A 201 -5.02 -1.85 -3.90
C SER A 201 -3.92 -1.63 -2.85
N ARG A 202 -4.30 -1.39 -1.59
CA ARG A 202 -3.36 -1.24 -0.47
C ARG A 202 -2.55 -2.52 -0.25
N ILE A 203 -3.22 -3.68 -0.29
CA ILE A 203 -2.57 -5.00 -0.20
C ILE A 203 -1.56 -5.18 -1.34
N LEU A 204 -1.99 -5.03 -2.59
CA LEU A 204 -1.14 -5.31 -3.74
C LEU A 204 0.06 -4.36 -3.82
N VAL A 205 -0.12 -3.08 -3.51
CA VAL A 205 0.98 -2.11 -3.45
C VAL A 205 2.01 -2.51 -2.40
N PHE A 206 1.55 -2.92 -1.21
CA PHE A 206 2.46 -3.36 -0.15
C PHE A 206 3.18 -4.66 -0.52
N GLU A 207 2.45 -5.69 -0.96
CA GLU A 207 3.06 -6.98 -1.33
C GLU A 207 4.04 -6.85 -2.50
N THR A 208 3.74 -6.00 -3.49
CA THR A 208 4.67 -5.69 -4.58
C THR A 208 5.94 -4.99 -4.06
N ALA A 209 5.81 -4.11 -3.07
CA ALA A 209 6.96 -3.45 -2.46
C ALA A 209 7.88 -4.40 -1.69
N LEU A 210 7.41 -5.60 -1.32
CA LEU A 210 8.23 -6.64 -0.67
C LEU A 210 9.15 -7.38 -1.64
N GLN A 211 8.86 -7.40 -2.96
CA GLN A 211 9.61 -8.17 -3.97
C GLN A 211 11.07 -7.68 -4.20
N ARG A 212 11.56 -6.72 -3.40
CA ARG A 212 12.82 -6.01 -3.61
C ARG A 212 14.06 -6.84 -3.30
#